data_AF-A0A0C9QZG9-F1
#
_entry.id   AF-A0A0C9QZG9-F1
#
_cell.length_a   1.000
_cell.length_b   1.000
_cell.length_c   1.000
_cell.angle_alpha   90.00
_cell.angle_beta   90.00
_cell.angle_gamma   90.00
#
_symmetry.space_group_name_H-M   'P 1'
#
loop_
_entity.id
_entity.type
_entity.pdbx_description
1 polymer ?
#
loop_
_entity_poly.entity_id
_entity_poly.type
_entity_poly.pdbx_seq_one_letter_code
_entity_poly.pdbx_strand_id
1 'polypeptide(L)'
;MDHEEEFLNTFFTQVTQLCFEKAKESVEKERESCRLTQMGPWGMLLMHLPQVVVAERSYADLGFLHTKNKGFLRKDNSLKTIYESLKGDLRRVEEMTRGTNTIGATVAEVSNQLCQFITARIQLIEFYEKMYHMSLANKSMKHEELLGIIDSIVDAHSLSCSHMALIAIKAALTLECEILVQLTRAQVEVRNWRFLSSLMALYGAQARMSAWERTLQSKESWKLGFGATFLKANQQPALYQWLVKLKGAILAKCSLYFHTTLSQQATQGEMRNIMSKQNLDYYH
;
A
#
# COMPACT_ATOMS: atom_id res chain seq x y z
N MET A 1 -18.67 10.90 22.41
CA MET A 1 -17.30 10.40 22.22
C MET A 1 -17.13 9.81 20.81
N ASP A 2 -18.15 9.91 19.94
CA ASP A 2 -18.25 9.10 18.73
C ASP A 2 -17.90 9.86 17.44
N HIS A 3 -18.06 11.19 17.41
CA HIS A 3 -17.93 11.99 16.19
C HIS A 3 -16.51 12.00 15.62
N GLU A 4 -15.50 12.32 16.44
CA GLU A 4 -14.10 12.39 16.00
C GLU A 4 -13.58 11.03 15.54
N GLU A 5 -13.92 9.96 16.25
CA GLU A 5 -13.51 8.60 15.88
C GLU A 5 -14.19 8.12 14.59
N GLU A 6 -15.49 8.39 14.43
CA GLU A 6 -16.25 8.09 13.21
C GLU A 6 -15.70 8.87 12.01
N PHE A 7 -15.38 10.15 12.22
CA PHE A 7 -14.75 10.98 11.21
C PHE A 7 -13.41 10.40 10.77
N LEU A 8 -12.51 10.09 11.72
CA LEU A 8 -11.20 9.53 11.39
C LEU A 8 -11.33 8.17 10.69
N ASN A 9 -12.21 7.28 11.18
CA ASN A 9 -12.45 5.99 10.54
C ASN A 9 -12.90 6.16 9.08
N THR A 10 -13.84 7.08 8.85
CA THR A 10 -14.33 7.41 7.50
C THR A 10 -13.22 8.00 6.63
N PHE A 11 -12.45 8.95 7.15
CA PHE A 11 -11.34 9.57 6.45
C PHE A 11 -10.28 8.53 6.03
N PHE A 12 -9.82 7.69 6.95
CA PHE A 12 -8.82 6.66 6.65
C PHE A 12 -9.35 5.57 5.72
N THR A 13 -10.64 5.25 5.83
CA THR A 13 -11.31 4.38 4.85
C THR A 13 -11.25 5.00 3.45
N GLN A 14 -11.60 6.27 3.30
CA GLN A 14 -11.52 6.96 2.00
C GLN A 14 -10.08 7.01 1.46
N VAL A 15 -9.08 7.24 2.31
CA VAL A 15 -7.66 7.22 1.92
C VAL A 15 -7.26 5.85 1.37
N THR A 16 -7.61 4.75 2.06
CA THR A 16 -7.26 3.38 1.62
C THR A 16 -8.02 2.93 0.37
N GLN A 17 -9.19 3.50 0.12
CA GLN A 17 -9.97 3.31 -1.10
C GLN A 17 -9.54 4.23 -2.25
N LEU A 18 -8.50 5.06 -2.04
CA LEU A 18 -7.98 6.04 -2.99
C LEU A 18 -8.99 7.15 -3.36
N CYS A 19 -10.00 7.36 -2.52
CA CYS A 19 -10.97 8.44 -2.64
C CYS A 19 -10.38 9.75 -2.12
N PHE A 20 -9.21 10.14 -2.64
CA PHE A 20 -8.38 11.22 -2.09
C PHE A 20 -9.05 12.60 -2.12
N GLU A 21 -9.79 12.92 -3.19
CA GLU A 21 -10.50 14.21 -3.26
C GLU A 21 -11.65 14.27 -2.23
N LYS A 22 -12.41 13.17 -2.08
CA LYS A 22 -13.45 13.04 -1.05
C LYS A 22 -12.86 13.19 0.37
N ALA A 23 -11.71 12.55 0.63
CA ALA A 23 -11.01 12.66 1.90
C ALA A 23 -10.60 14.11 2.22
N LYS A 24 -10.07 14.84 1.22
CA LYS A 24 -9.73 16.27 1.38
C LYS A 24 -10.98 17.12 1.63
N GLU A 25 -12.04 16.93 0.84
CA GLU A 25 -13.30 17.66 1.01
C GLU A 25 -13.91 17.42 2.40
N SER A 26 -13.88 16.18 2.90
CA SER A 26 -14.32 15.84 4.26
C SER A 26 -13.51 16.59 5.32
N VAL A 27 -12.18 16.66 5.18
CA VAL A 27 -11.32 17.42 6.11
C VAL A 27 -11.59 18.92 6.05
N GLU A 28 -11.76 19.51 4.86
CA GLU A 28 -12.05 20.95 4.76
C GLU A 28 -13.41 21.32 5.37
N LYS A 29 -14.43 20.47 5.20
CA LYS A 29 -15.74 20.65 5.85
C LYS A 29 -15.62 20.59 7.38
N GLU A 30 -14.87 19.62 7.90
CA GLU A 30 -14.64 19.46 9.33
C GLU A 30 -13.85 20.64 9.92
N ARG A 31 -12.84 21.13 9.19
CA ARG A 31 -12.06 22.32 9.57
C ARG A 31 -12.91 23.57 9.64
N GLU A 32 -13.83 23.77 8.69
CA GLU A 32 -14.73 24.93 8.69
C GLU A 32 -15.70 24.89 9.88
N SER A 33 -16.20 23.70 10.23
CA SER A 33 -16.98 23.51 11.46
C SER A 33 -16.19 23.89 12.72
N CYS A 34 -14.91 23.50 12.78
CA CYS A 34 -14.03 23.78 13.94
C CYS A 34 -13.61 25.25 14.06
N ARG A 35 -13.53 26.00 12.95
CA ARG A 35 -13.17 27.44 12.97
C ARG A 35 -14.13 28.27 13.81
N LEU A 36 -15.38 27.82 13.88
CA LEU A 36 -16.42 28.46 14.68
C LEU A 36 -16.21 28.25 16.20
N THR A 37 -15.34 27.32 16.62
CA THR A 37 -15.25 26.84 18.02
C THR A 37 -13.89 27.04 18.70
N GLN A 38 -12.98 27.85 18.13
CA GLN A 38 -11.55 27.95 18.49
C GLN A 38 -10.77 26.64 18.27
N MET A 39 -9.53 26.73 17.74
CA MET A 39 -8.71 25.55 17.43
C MET A 39 -8.20 24.84 18.69
N GLY A 40 -8.94 23.83 19.14
CA GLY A 40 -8.50 22.88 20.16
C GLY A 40 -7.63 21.74 19.60
N PRO A 41 -7.33 20.70 20.42
CA PRO A 41 -6.55 19.52 20.02
C PRO A 41 -6.97 18.88 18.70
N TRP A 42 -8.29 18.79 18.46
CA TRP A 42 -8.85 18.27 17.22
C TRP A 42 -8.42 19.08 15.99
N GLY A 43 -8.51 20.41 16.08
CA GLY A 43 -8.09 21.31 15.02
C GLY A 43 -6.61 21.16 14.65
N MET A 44 -5.74 20.84 15.63
CA MET A 44 -4.32 20.59 15.38
C MET A 44 -4.12 19.35 14.48
N LEU A 45 -4.79 18.24 14.77
CA LEU A 45 -4.72 17.04 13.94
C LEU A 45 -5.25 17.28 12.52
N LEU A 46 -6.40 17.97 12.40
CA LEU A 46 -7.02 18.28 11.11
C LEU A 46 -6.12 19.07 10.16
N MET A 47 -5.17 19.86 10.67
CA MET A 47 -4.21 20.58 9.82
C MET A 47 -3.27 19.64 9.06
N HIS A 48 -3.03 18.42 9.56
CA HIS A 48 -2.05 17.49 9.00
C HIS A 48 -2.67 16.40 8.13
N LEU A 49 -3.97 16.11 8.29
CA LEU A 49 -4.67 15.10 7.49
C LEU A 49 -4.60 15.34 5.96
N PRO A 50 -4.66 16.58 5.42
CA PRO A 50 -4.50 16.81 3.99
C PRO A 50 -3.12 16.39 3.45
N GLN A 51 -2.06 16.52 4.27
CA GLN A 51 -0.72 16.07 3.89
C GLN A 51 -0.62 14.53 3.87
N VAL A 52 -1.33 13.83 4.75
CA VAL A 52 -1.45 12.36 4.68
C VAL A 52 -2.02 11.94 3.33
N VAL A 53 -3.08 12.61 2.86
CA VAL A 53 -3.69 12.32 1.54
C VAL A 53 -2.70 12.52 0.41
N VAL A 54 -1.95 13.62 0.43
CA VAL A 54 -0.94 13.93 -0.60
C VAL A 54 0.17 12.86 -0.62
N ALA A 55 0.66 12.48 0.55
CA ALA A 55 1.70 11.47 0.67
C ALA A 55 1.22 10.08 0.20
N GLU A 56 0.07 9.60 0.67
CA GLU A 56 -0.47 8.30 0.28
C GLU A 56 -0.82 8.22 -1.21
N ARG A 57 -1.31 9.31 -1.82
CA ARG A 57 -1.52 9.36 -3.27
C ARG A 57 -0.21 9.18 -4.03
N SER A 58 0.81 9.95 -3.65
CA SER A 58 2.12 9.84 -4.30
C SER A 58 2.77 8.46 -4.08
N TYR A 59 2.50 7.82 -2.95
CA TYR A 59 2.94 6.46 -2.65
C TYR A 59 2.26 5.44 -3.57
N ALA A 60 0.93 5.51 -3.68
CA ALA A 60 0.13 4.62 -4.54
C ALA A 60 0.52 4.72 -6.02
N ASP A 61 0.95 5.90 -6.47
CA ASP A 61 1.43 6.17 -7.82
C ASP A 61 2.92 5.81 -8.04
N LEU A 62 3.61 5.28 -7.02
CA LEU A 62 5.05 5.00 -7.04
C LEU A 62 5.89 6.23 -7.45
N GLY A 63 5.44 7.44 -7.08
CA GLY A 63 6.08 8.70 -7.49
C GLY A 63 7.54 8.83 -7.03
N PHE A 64 7.89 8.15 -5.94
CA PHE A 64 9.23 8.11 -5.36
C PHE A 64 10.26 7.33 -6.20
N LEU A 65 9.82 6.42 -7.07
CA LEU A 65 10.71 5.70 -7.99
C LEU A 65 11.01 6.53 -9.26
N HIS A 66 10.17 7.50 -9.60
CA HIS A 66 10.28 8.30 -10.84
C HIS A 66 11.14 9.57 -10.67
N THR A 67 11.40 9.99 -9.44
CA THR A 67 11.99 11.31 -9.15
C THR A 67 13.51 11.36 -9.27
N LYS A 68 14.20 10.22 -9.30
CA LYS A 68 15.68 10.17 -9.35
C LYS A 68 16.31 10.43 -10.73
N ASN A 69 15.50 10.47 -11.80
CA ASN A 69 15.96 10.72 -13.18
C ASN A 69 15.66 12.13 -13.71
N LYS A 70 15.24 13.08 -12.88
CA LYS A 70 15.00 14.48 -13.30
C LYS A 70 16.12 15.38 -12.77
N GLY A 71 16.88 15.97 -13.69
CA GLY A 71 18.19 16.59 -13.49
C GLY A 71 18.31 17.67 -12.39
N PHE A 72 19.52 17.68 -11.81
CA PHE A 72 20.38 18.71 -11.17
C PHE A 72 19.83 20.00 -10.52
N LEU A 73 18.54 20.35 -10.61
CA LEU A 73 18.02 21.64 -10.10
C LEU A 73 16.66 21.56 -9.38
N ARG A 74 16.09 20.36 -9.15
CA ARG A 74 14.92 20.21 -8.27
C ARG A 74 15.38 19.87 -6.86
N LYS A 75 15.07 20.77 -5.92
CA LYS A 75 15.12 20.52 -4.47
C LYS A 75 14.58 19.11 -4.17
N ASP A 76 15.38 18.28 -3.52
CA ASP A 76 15.08 16.89 -3.12
C ASP A 76 13.88 16.80 -2.17
N ASN A 77 12.67 17.09 -2.65
CA ASN A 77 11.45 16.81 -1.93
C ASN A 77 11.01 15.38 -2.25
N SER A 78 11.87 14.42 -1.88
CA SER A 78 11.55 13.01 -2.00
C SER A 78 10.30 12.71 -1.17
N LEU A 79 9.49 11.73 -1.58
CA LEU A 79 8.31 11.31 -0.81
C LEU A 79 8.69 10.93 0.64
N LYS A 80 9.88 10.35 0.82
CA LYS A 80 10.44 10.05 2.14
C LYS A 80 10.58 11.31 3.00
N THR A 81 11.07 12.41 2.43
CA THR A 81 11.18 13.71 3.12
C THR A 81 9.81 14.25 3.55
N ILE A 82 8.78 14.07 2.70
CA ILE A 82 7.40 14.48 3.02
C ILE A 82 6.88 13.67 4.21
N TYR A 83 7.07 12.35 4.20
CA TYR A 83 6.68 11.48 5.32
C TYR A 83 7.44 11.81 6.61
N GLU A 84 8.74 12.08 6.55
CA GLU A 84 9.53 12.45 7.73
C GLU A 84 9.09 13.80 8.32
N SER A 85 8.80 14.79 7.47
CA SER A 85 8.24 16.06 7.93
C SER A 85 6.89 15.86 8.62
N LEU A 86 5.99 15.09 8.00
CA LEU A 86 4.67 14.79 8.53
C LEU A 86 4.76 14.03 9.87
N LYS A 87 5.69 13.10 10.00
CA LYS A 87 5.96 12.37 11.25
C LYS A 87 6.45 13.31 12.35
N GLY A 88 7.35 14.24 12.03
CA GLY A 88 7.81 15.26 12.97
C GLY A 88 6.68 16.18 13.44
N ASP A 89 5.79 16.55 12.53
CA ASP A 89 4.61 17.36 12.84
C ASP A 89 3.63 16.62 13.76
N LEU A 90 3.31 15.36 13.44
CA LEU A 90 2.39 14.54 14.25
C LEU A 90 2.94 14.24 15.64
N ARG A 91 4.26 14.06 15.80
CA ARG A 91 4.88 13.96 17.13
C ARG A 91 4.68 15.23 17.96
N ARG A 92 4.80 16.40 17.35
CA ARG A 92 4.52 17.67 18.04
C ARG A 92 3.06 17.78 18.44
N VAL A 93 2.13 17.37 17.57
CA VAL A 93 0.70 17.30 17.89
C VAL A 93 0.47 16.38 19.08
N GLU A 94 1.02 15.17 19.04
CA GLU A 94 0.94 14.20 20.14
C GLU A 94 1.40 14.80 21.48
N GLU A 95 2.58 15.43 21.50
CA GLU A 95 3.14 16.06 22.71
C GLU A 95 2.27 17.20 23.23
N MET A 96 1.70 18.01 22.35
CA MET A 96 0.87 19.17 22.70
C MET A 96 -0.54 18.79 23.19
N THR A 97 -1.09 17.66 22.73
CA THR A 97 -2.47 17.27 23.06
C THR A 97 -2.56 16.25 24.18
N ARG A 98 -1.47 15.54 24.48
CA ARG A 98 -1.41 14.53 25.54
C ARG A 98 -1.79 15.14 26.89
N GLY A 99 -2.75 14.52 27.58
CA GLY A 99 -3.16 14.90 28.93
C GLY A 99 -4.02 16.17 29.02
N THR A 100 -4.52 16.69 27.90
CA THR A 100 -5.36 17.91 27.89
C THR A 100 -6.82 17.61 28.25
N ASN A 101 -7.56 16.93 27.38
CA ASN A 101 -8.93 16.46 27.60
C ASN A 101 -9.15 15.12 26.88
N THR A 102 -10.37 14.59 26.88
CA THR A 102 -10.70 13.32 26.20
C THR A 102 -10.35 13.36 24.71
N ILE A 103 -10.70 14.45 24.02
CA ILE A 103 -10.37 14.66 22.60
C ILE A 103 -8.85 14.70 22.40
N GLY A 104 -8.12 15.39 23.27
CA GLY A 104 -6.66 15.47 23.20
C GLY A 104 -5.97 14.13 23.47
N ALA A 105 -6.55 13.27 24.31
CA ALA A 105 -6.08 11.89 24.50
C ALA A 105 -6.26 11.07 23.21
N THR A 106 -7.43 11.14 22.57
CA THR A 106 -7.68 10.48 21.27
C THR A 106 -6.72 11.01 20.19
N VAL A 107 -6.56 12.33 20.10
CA VAL A 107 -5.63 12.96 19.13
C VAL A 107 -4.19 12.54 19.37
N ALA A 108 -3.75 12.47 20.63
CA ALA A 108 -2.40 12.03 20.96
C ALA A 108 -2.18 10.57 20.55
N GLU A 109 -3.13 9.69 20.90
CA GLU A 109 -3.03 8.25 20.56
C GLU A 109 -3.02 8.03 19.04
N VAL A 110 -3.93 8.68 18.32
CA VAL A 110 -3.99 8.60 16.85
C VAL A 110 -2.71 9.15 16.22
N SER A 111 -2.19 10.28 16.70
CA SER A 111 -0.96 10.90 16.16
C SER A 111 0.27 10.00 16.38
N ASN A 112 0.38 9.38 17.56
CA ASN A 112 1.43 8.40 17.87
C ASN A 112 1.36 7.20 16.92
N GLN A 113 0.18 6.60 16.76
CA GLN A 113 0.01 5.43 15.89
C GLN A 113 0.20 5.77 14.40
N LEU A 114 -0.18 6.98 13.96
CA LEU A 114 0.15 7.46 12.62
C LEU A 114 1.66 7.59 12.42
N CYS A 115 2.44 7.96 13.44
CA CYS A 115 3.89 7.96 13.34
C CYS A 115 4.46 6.54 13.12
N GLN A 116 3.83 5.51 13.69
CA GLN A 116 4.20 4.11 13.44
C GLN A 116 3.88 3.71 11.99
N PHE A 117 2.67 4.03 11.52
CA PHE A 117 2.26 3.82 10.12
C PHE A 117 3.22 4.49 9.13
N ILE A 118 3.56 5.77 9.36
CA ILE A 118 4.48 6.52 8.52
C ILE A 118 5.88 5.89 8.52
N THR A 119 6.32 5.37 9.67
CA THR A 119 7.60 4.66 9.76
C THR A 119 7.58 3.40 8.89
N ALA A 120 6.50 2.62 8.92
CA ALA A 120 6.34 1.45 8.04
C ALA A 120 6.35 1.85 6.56
N ARG A 121 5.66 2.93 6.19
CA ARG A 121 5.67 3.48 4.81
C ARG A 121 7.06 3.87 4.34
N ILE A 122 7.84 4.54 5.18
CA ILE A 122 9.23 4.90 4.86
C ILE A 122 10.07 3.64 4.61
N GLN A 123 9.95 2.62 5.46
CA GLN A 123 10.66 1.35 5.28
C GLN A 123 10.24 0.62 3.99
N LEU A 124 8.95 0.68 3.63
CA LEU A 124 8.47 0.13 2.36
C LEU A 124 9.02 0.92 1.15
N ILE A 125 9.09 2.25 1.22
CA ILE A 125 9.76 3.07 0.19
C ILE A 125 11.21 2.58 0.00
N GLU A 126 11.96 2.42 1.10
CA GLU A 126 13.33 1.92 1.06
C GLU A 126 13.42 0.51 0.47
N PHE A 127 12.47 -0.37 0.80
CA PHE A 127 12.38 -1.71 0.23
C PHE A 127 12.16 -1.68 -1.29
N TYR A 128 11.20 -0.88 -1.78
CA TYR A 128 10.94 -0.71 -3.21
C TYR A 128 12.12 -0.10 -3.94
N GLU A 129 12.75 0.93 -3.36
CA GLU A 129 13.95 1.52 -3.92
C GLU A 129 15.08 0.49 -3.98
N LYS A 130 15.29 -0.31 -2.93
CA LYS A 130 16.33 -1.35 -2.94
C LYS A 130 16.10 -2.37 -4.04
N MET A 131 14.87 -2.84 -4.23
CA MET A 131 14.51 -3.72 -5.35
C MET A 131 14.82 -3.09 -6.72
N TYR A 132 14.50 -1.80 -6.88
CA TYR A 132 14.77 -1.06 -8.10
C TYR A 132 16.27 -0.89 -8.38
N HIS A 133 17.08 -0.52 -7.38
CA HIS A 133 18.52 -0.40 -7.58
C HIS A 133 19.20 -1.76 -7.84
N MET A 134 18.72 -2.84 -7.19
CA MET A 134 19.19 -4.20 -7.47
C MET A 134 18.94 -4.61 -8.93
N SER A 135 17.80 -4.22 -9.51
CA SER A 135 17.48 -4.55 -10.90
C SER A 135 18.32 -3.77 -11.91
N LEU A 136 18.69 -2.52 -11.61
CA LEU A 136 19.59 -1.71 -12.45
C LEU A 136 21.04 -2.21 -12.45
N ALA A 137 21.48 -2.86 -11.37
CA ALA A 137 22.87 -3.29 -11.22
C ALA A 137 23.26 -4.47 -12.12
N ASN A 138 22.36 -5.00 -12.98
CA ASN A 138 22.56 -6.15 -13.89
C ASN A 138 23.17 -7.40 -13.21
N LYS A 139 23.01 -7.53 -11.89
CA LYS A 139 23.39 -8.71 -11.11
C LYS A 139 22.15 -9.55 -10.81
N SER A 140 22.37 -10.81 -10.48
CA SER A 140 21.28 -11.67 -9.98
C SER A 140 20.61 -11.02 -8.77
N MET A 141 19.28 -10.90 -8.81
CA MET A 141 18.47 -10.42 -7.69
C MET A 141 18.67 -11.31 -6.46
N LYS A 142 18.90 -10.69 -5.29
CA LYS A 142 19.07 -11.39 -4.01
C LYS A 142 17.72 -11.53 -3.31
N HIS A 143 16.89 -12.46 -3.79
CA HIS A 143 15.51 -12.61 -3.30
C HIS A 143 15.43 -13.02 -1.82
N GLU A 144 16.39 -13.77 -1.31
CA GLU A 144 16.45 -14.19 0.10
C GLU A 144 16.73 -12.99 1.02
N GLU A 145 17.59 -12.06 0.59
CA GLU A 145 17.85 -10.81 1.30
C GLU A 145 16.59 -9.93 1.33
N LEU A 146 15.90 -9.81 0.19
CA LEU A 146 14.65 -9.05 0.10
C LEU A 146 13.55 -9.67 0.98
N LEU A 147 13.45 -11.00 1.02
CA LEU A 147 12.50 -11.70 1.87
C LEU A 147 12.74 -11.40 3.35
N GLY A 148 13.98 -11.47 3.82
CA GLY A 148 14.33 -11.14 5.19
C GLY A 148 14.01 -9.70 5.58
N ILE A 149 14.15 -8.75 4.64
CA ILE A 149 13.79 -7.34 4.89
C ILE A 149 12.28 -7.17 5.06
N ILE A 150 11.47 -7.74 4.14
CA ILE A 150 10.02 -7.57 4.24
C ILE A 150 9.42 -8.31 5.44
N ASP A 151 9.95 -9.50 5.79
CA ASP A 151 9.55 -10.21 7.01
C ASP A 151 9.88 -9.36 8.25
N SER A 152 11.06 -8.73 8.31
CA SER A 152 11.41 -7.82 9.41
C SER A 152 10.50 -6.59 9.51
N ILE A 153 10.02 -6.04 8.38
CA ILE A 153 9.07 -4.92 8.39
C ILE A 153 7.71 -5.38 8.94
N VAL A 154 7.23 -6.55 8.52
CA VAL A 154 5.98 -7.14 9.03
C VAL A 154 6.05 -7.34 10.54
N ASP A 155 7.12 -7.96 11.03
CA ASP A 155 7.29 -8.26 12.45
C ASP A 155 7.33 -6.98 13.29
N ALA A 156 8.09 -5.96 12.82
CA ALA A 156 8.24 -4.69 13.51
C ALA A 156 6.93 -3.89 13.67
N HIS A 157 5.96 -4.09 12.76
CA HIS A 157 4.70 -3.32 12.74
C HIS A 157 3.44 -4.15 12.96
N SER A 158 3.56 -5.42 13.33
CA SER A 158 2.44 -6.34 13.56
C SER A 158 1.42 -5.81 14.58
N LEU A 159 1.91 -5.14 15.63
CA LEU A 159 1.10 -4.56 16.71
C LEU A 159 0.78 -3.08 16.52
N SER A 160 1.32 -2.42 15.49
CA SER A 160 1.09 -1.00 15.22
C SER A 160 -0.38 -0.74 14.86
N CYS A 161 -0.82 0.51 15.02
CA CYS A 161 -2.14 1.00 14.57
C CYS A 161 -3.35 0.23 15.15
N SER A 162 -3.37 -0.03 16.46
CA SER A 162 -4.45 -0.75 17.15
C SER A 162 -5.71 0.10 17.40
N HIS A 163 -5.64 1.42 17.25
CA HIS A 163 -6.76 2.32 17.45
C HIS A 163 -7.86 2.06 16.40
N MET A 164 -9.13 2.02 16.81
CA MET A 164 -10.27 1.67 15.95
C MET A 164 -10.37 2.56 14.69
N ALA A 165 -10.11 3.85 14.84
CA ALA A 165 -10.07 4.80 13.73
C ALA A 165 -9.01 4.47 12.65
N LEU A 166 -7.96 3.73 12.99
CA LEU A 166 -6.83 3.41 12.09
C LEU A 166 -6.90 2.01 11.49
N ILE A 167 -7.96 1.24 11.76
CA ILE A 167 -8.12 -0.14 11.28
C ILE A 167 -8.01 -0.22 9.75
N ALA A 168 -8.59 0.75 9.03
CA ALA A 168 -8.55 0.75 7.57
C ALA A 168 -7.11 0.83 7.04
N ILE A 169 -6.31 1.81 7.51
CA ILE A 169 -4.91 1.96 7.08
C ILE A 169 -4.03 0.81 7.56
N LYS A 170 -4.30 0.25 8.74
CA LYS A 170 -3.63 -0.96 9.21
C LYS A 170 -3.88 -2.12 8.26
N ALA A 171 -5.15 -2.38 7.93
CA ALA A 171 -5.51 -3.46 7.02
C ALA A 171 -4.86 -3.30 5.64
N ALA A 172 -4.83 -2.07 5.10
CA ALA A 172 -4.15 -1.80 3.83
C ALA A 172 -2.64 -2.05 3.89
N LEU A 173 -1.97 -1.57 4.95
CA LEU A 173 -0.54 -1.81 5.18
C LEU A 173 -0.23 -3.31 5.31
N THR A 174 -1.02 -4.03 6.10
CA THR A 174 -0.87 -5.48 6.28
C THR A 174 -1.03 -6.21 4.96
N LEU A 175 -2.08 -5.92 4.18
CA LEU A 175 -2.31 -6.54 2.88
C LEU A 175 -1.11 -6.34 1.94
N GLU A 176 -0.60 -5.12 1.85
CA GLU A 176 0.57 -4.81 1.03
C GLU A 176 1.79 -5.63 1.45
N CYS A 177 2.14 -5.60 2.74
CA CYS A 177 3.31 -6.32 3.25
C CYS A 177 3.17 -7.82 3.03
N GLU A 178 2.01 -8.40 3.33
CA GLU A 178 1.79 -9.82 3.14
C GLU A 178 1.85 -10.23 1.65
N ILE A 179 1.34 -9.41 0.73
CA ILE A 179 1.49 -9.66 -0.71
C ILE A 179 2.98 -9.69 -1.09
N LEU A 180 3.75 -8.71 -0.62
CA LEU A 180 5.19 -8.64 -0.87
C LEU A 180 5.94 -9.86 -0.31
N VAL A 181 5.61 -10.29 0.91
CA VAL A 181 6.15 -11.52 1.51
C VAL A 181 5.88 -12.72 0.61
N GLN A 182 4.62 -12.92 0.21
CA GLN A 182 4.22 -14.07 -0.59
C GLN A 182 4.85 -14.07 -1.99
N LEU A 183 4.90 -12.92 -2.67
CA LEU A 183 5.54 -12.80 -3.99
C LEU A 183 7.05 -13.00 -3.93
N THR A 184 7.72 -12.45 -2.90
CA THR A 184 9.17 -12.60 -2.73
C THR A 184 9.51 -14.03 -2.34
N ARG A 185 8.72 -14.65 -1.45
CA ARG A 185 8.83 -16.08 -1.11
C ARG A 185 8.64 -16.96 -2.33
N ALA A 186 7.65 -16.68 -3.18
CA ALA A 186 7.47 -17.42 -4.43
C ALA A 186 8.73 -17.36 -5.32
N GLN A 187 9.39 -16.21 -5.47
CA GLN A 187 10.65 -16.12 -6.22
C GLN A 187 11.77 -17.00 -5.62
N VAL A 188 11.91 -17.00 -4.28
CA VAL A 188 12.89 -17.86 -3.58
C VAL A 188 12.59 -19.33 -3.82
N GLU A 189 11.35 -19.75 -3.67
CA GLU A 189 10.96 -21.16 -3.83
C GLU A 189 11.09 -21.63 -5.29
N VAL A 190 10.77 -20.78 -6.28
CA VAL A 190 11.01 -21.08 -7.70
C VAL A 190 12.49 -21.31 -7.98
N ARG A 191 13.35 -20.43 -7.46
CA ARG A 191 14.81 -20.54 -7.62
C ARG A 191 15.36 -21.83 -7.02
N ASN A 192 14.75 -22.30 -5.93
CA ASN A 192 15.10 -23.55 -5.25
C ASN A 192 14.39 -24.78 -5.82
N TRP A 193 13.69 -24.66 -6.96
CA TRP A 193 12.97 -25.75 -7.62
C TRP A 193 11.90 -26.42 -6.74
N ARG A 194 11.29 -25.66 -5.83
CA ARG A 194 10.25 -26.15 -4.91
C ARG A 194 8.85 -25.83 -5.44
N PHE A 195 8.33 -26.73 -6.27
CA PHE A 195 7.04 -26.57 -6.94
C PHE A 195 5.89 -26.23 -5.98
N LEU A 196 5.58 -27.12 -5.02
CA LEU A 196 4.41 -26.94 -4.16
C LEU A 196 4.49 -25.65 -3.32
N SER A 197 5.65 -25.36 -2.75
CA SER A 197 5.88 -24.13 -1.96
C SER A 197 5.70 -22.88 -2.80
N SER A 198 6.23 -22.86 -4.02
CA SER A 198 6.08 -21.73 -4.94
C SER A 198 4.62 -21.48 -5.31
N LEU A 199 3.85 -22.55 -5.53
CA LEU A 199 2.45 -22.49 -5.89
C LEU A 199 1.59 -22.00 -4.72
N MET A 200 1.82 -22.52 -3.51
CA MET A 200 1.15 -22.07 -2.29
C MET A 200 1.39 -20.59 -2.02
N ALA A 201 2.62 -20.12 -2.20
CA ALA A 201 2.95 -18.70 -2.06
C ALA A 201 2.22 -17.83 -3.11
N LEU A 202 2.15 -18.26 -4.37
CA LEU A 202 1.39 -17.58 -5.42
C LEU A 202 -0.12 -17.52 -5.15
N TYR A 203 -0.71 -18.60 -4.63
CA TYR A 203 -2.12 -18.59 -4.19
C TYR A 203 -2.33 -17.65 -3.01
N GLY A 204 -1.43 -17.67 -2.03
CA GLY A 204 -1.45 -16.76 -0.88
C GLY A 204 -1.39 -15.29 -1.28
N ALA A 205 -0.57 -14.95 -2.28
CA ALA A 205 -0.52 -13.62 -2.87
C ALA A 205 -1.84 -13.28 -3.59
N GLN A 206 -2.36 -14.18 -4.42
CA GLN A 206 -3.61 -13.94 -5.16
C GLN A 206 -4.80 -13.66 -4.24
N ALA A 207 -4.97 -14.44 -3.16
CA ALA A 207 -6.07 -14.26 -2.23
C ALA A 207 -6.06 -12.86 -1.60
N ARG A 208 -4.88 -12.36 -1.23
CA ARG A 208 -4.69 -11.02 -0.66
C ARG A 208 -4.85 -9.91 -1.67
N MET A 209 -4.33 -10.10 -2.89
CA MET A 209 -4.55 -9.14 -3.98
C MET A 209 -6.03 -8.99 -4.32
N SER A 210 -6.79 -10.10 -4.37
CA SER A 210 -8.25 -10.05 -4.53
C SER A 210 -8.98 -9.42 -3.35
N ALA A 211 -8.44 -9.50 -2.13
CA ALA A 211 -8.97 -8.77 -0.99
C ALA A 211 -8.74 -7.26 -1.14
N TRP A 212 -7.53 -6.85 -1.52
CA TRP A 212 -7.21 -5.44 -1.78
C TRP A 212 -8.02 -4.87 -2.96
N GLU A 213 -8.14 -5.61 -4.06
CA GLU A 213 -8.93 -5.15 -5.21
C GLU A 213 -10.38 -4.81 -4.84
N ARG A 214 -10.99 -5.60 -3.96
CA ARG A 214 -12.35 -5.33 -3.46
C ARG A 214 -12.45 -4.04 -2.66
N THR A 215 -11.38 -3.60 -1.99
CA THR A 215 -11.37 -2.30 -1.30
C THR A 215 -11.20 -1.14 -2.28
N LEU A 216 -10.51 -1.34 -3.41
CA LEU A 216 -10.32 -0.32 -4.43
C LEU A 216 -11.56 -0.09 -5.30
N GLN A 217 -12.47 -1.06 -5.38
CA GLN A 217 -13.74 -0.93 -6.09
C GLN A 217 -14.72 -0.08 -5.28
N SER A 218 -14.54 1.25 -5.31
CA SER A 218 -15.58 2.18 -4.85
C SER A 218 -16.86 1.94 -5.66
N LYS A 219 -17.97 1.65 -4.97
CA LYS A 219 -19.31 1.51 -5.57
C LYS A 219 -19.80 2.81 -6.23
N GLU A 220 -19.17 3.95 -5.97
CA GLU A 220 -19.60 5.26 -6.46
C GLU A 220 -19.14 5.55 -7.90
N SER A 221 -18.08 4.89 -8.38
CA SER A 221 -17.55 5.07 -9.76
C SER A 221 -18.52 4.60 -10.86
N TRP A 222 -19.60 3.91 -10.49
CA TRP A 222 -20.60 3.37 -11.42
C TRP A 222 -21.74 4.35 -11.71
N LYS A 223 -21.84 5.49 -11.00
CA LYS A 223 -22.97 6.42 -11.11
C LYS A 223 -22.80 7.58 -12.08
N LEU A 224 -21.73 7.66 -12.86
CA LEU A 224 -21.56 8.71 -13.87
C LEU A 224 -21.39 8.15 -15.28
N GLY A 225 -22.50 8.10 -16.01
CA GLY A 225 -22.53 8.31 -17.45
C GLY A 225 -22.71 7.07 -18.31
N PHE A 226 -23.96 6.78 -18.69
CA PHE A 226 -24.26 6.17 -19.98
C PHE A 226 -23.63 7.05 -21.08
N GLY A 227 -22.43 6.70 -21.57
CA GLY A 227 -21.77 7.39 -22.70
C GLY A 227 -20.25 7.52 -22.67
N ALA A 228 -19.55 7.14 -21.59
CA ALA A 228 -18.09 7.32 -21.50
C ALA A 228 -17.30 6.04 -21.90
N THR A 229 -17.41 5.61 -23.16
CA THR A 229 -16.71 4.41 -23.65
C THR A 229 -15.26 4.66 -24.14
N PHE A 230 -14.66 5.84 -23.91
CA PHE A 230 -13.32 6.15 -24.46
C PHE A 230 -12.31 6.84 -23.53
N LEU A 231 -12.65 7.17 -22.28
CA LEU A 231 -11.68 7.67 -21.29
C LEU A 231 -11.75 6.78 -20.04
N LYS A 232 -10.78 5.87 -19.90
CA LYS A 232 -10.65 4.91 -18.79
C LYS A 232 -10.54 5.62 -17.43
N ALA A 233 -11.68 5.90 -16.80
CA ALA A 233 -11.78 6.54 -15.48
C ALA A 233 -11.78 5.51 -14.32
N ASN A 234 -11.00 4.43 -14.43
CA ASN A 234 -10.70 3.56 -13.29
C ASN A 234 -9.33 2.88 -13.50
N GLN A 235 -8.26 3.68 -13.56
CA GLN A 235 -6.91 3.11 -13.52
C GLN A 235 -6.62 2.72 -12.07
N GLN A 236 -6.41 1.41 -11.84
CA GLN A 236 -5.86 0.91 -10.58
C GLN A 236 -4.56 1.66 -10.24
N PRO A 237 -4.21 1.86 -8.96
CA PRO A 237 -2.99 2.57 -8.58
C PRO A 237 -1.76 1.87 -9.17
N ALA A 238 -0.72 2.65 -9.52
CA ALA A 238 0.49 2.13 -10.16
C ALA A 238 1.14 1.01 -9.35
N LEU A 239 1.13 1.13 -8.01
CA LEU A 239 1.62 0.10 -7.11
C LEU A 239 0.89 -1.24 -7.29
N TYR A 240 -0.44 -1.22 -7.29
CA TYR A 240 -1.23 -2.45 -7.47
C TYR A 240 -0.99 -3.06 -8.85
N GLN A 241 -0.97 -2.24 -9.90
CA GLN A 241 -0.65 -2.71 -11.24
C GLN A 241 0.75 -3.35 -11.32
N TRP A 242 1.73 -2.79 -10.62
CA TRP A 242 3.07 -3.37 -10.53
C TRP A 242 3.07 -4.73 -9.82
N LEU A 243 2.33 -4.88 -8.72
CA LEU A 243 2.17 -6.16 -8.03
C LEU A 243 1.52 -7.22 -8.92
N VAL A 244 0.50 -6.85 -9.71
CA VAL A 244 -0.13 -7.74 -10.70
C VAL A 244 0.87 -8.21 -11.74
N LYS A 245 1.67 -7.29 -12.29
CA LYS A 245 2.73 -7.62 -13.26
C LYS A 245 3.79 -8.53 -12.64
N LEU A 246 4.24 -8.26 -11.42
CA LEU A 246 5.20 -9.09 -10.71
C LEU A 246 4.67 -10.51 -10.50
N LYS A 247 3.43 -10.65 -10.02
CA LYS A 247 2.79 -11.96 -9.86
C LYS A 247 2.70 -12.72 -11.19
N GLY A 248 2.28 -12.05 -12.26
CA GLY A 248 2.20 -12.63 -13.60
C GLY A 248 3.56 -13.14 -14.10
N ALA A 249 4.63 -12.36 -13.88
CA ALA A 249 5.98 -12.78 -14.24
C ALA A 249 6.48 -13.99 -13.43
N ILE A 250 6.18 -14.05 -12.13
CA ILE A 250 6.51 -15.21 -11.28
C ILE A 250 5.73 -16.44 -11.75
N LEU A 251 4.44 -16.30 -12.03
CA LEU A 251 3.60 -17.39 -12.51
C LEU A 251 4.12 -17.96 -13.83
N ALA A 252 4.50 -17.10 -14.77
CA ALA A 252 5.09 -17.53 -16.03
C ALA A 252 6.41 -18.31 -15.83
N LYS A 253 7.27 -17.86 -14.91
CA LYS A 253 8.48 -18.62 -14.51
C LYS A 253 8.14 -19.98 -13.89
N CYS A 254 7.18 -20.02 -12.96
CA CYS A 254 6.74 -21.28 -12.35
C CYS A 254 6.25 -22.26 -13.41
N SER A 255 5.41 -21.78 -14.33
CA SER A 255 4.85 -22.61 -15.38
C SER A 255 5.89 -23.14 -16.35
N LEU A 256 6.91 -22.34 -16.67
CA LEU A 256 8.06 -22.80 -17.45
C LEU A 256 8.88 -23.85 -16.69
N TYR A 257 9.31 -23.54 -15.46
CA TYR A 257 10.24 -24.39 -14.69
C TYR A 257 9.60 -25.70 -14.25
N PHE A 258 8.30 -25.69 -13.98
CA PHE A 258 7.55 -26.84 -13.49
C PHE A 258 6.57 -27.38 -14.54
N HIS A 259 6.77 -27.08 -15.83
CA HIS A 259 5.87 -27.51 -16.90
C HIS A 259 5.62 -29.03 -16.86
N THR A 260 6.67 -29.84 -16.75
CA THR A 260 6.55 -31.31 -16.68
C THR A 260 5.70 -31.74 -15.49
N THR A 261 5.97 -31.20 -14.30
CA THR A 261 5.19 -31.50 -13.08
C THR A 261 3.73 -31.07 -13.23
N LEU A 262 3.48 -29.88 -13.78
CA LEU A 262 2.14 -29.39 -14.05
C LEU A 262 1.39 -30.28 -15.04
N SER A 263 2.04 -30.71 -16.13
CA SER A 263 1.42 -31.57 -17.15
C SER A 263 1.05 -32.96 -16.62
N GLN A 264 1.74 -33.42 -15.57
CA GLN A 264 1.49 -34.72 -14.94
C GLN A 264 0.45 -34.65 -13.82
N GLN A 265 0.34 -33.52 -13.12
CA GLN A 265 -0.46 -33.39 -11.90
C GLN A 265 -1.73 -32.54 -12.06
N ALA A 266 -1.79 -31.66 -13.05
CA ALA A 266 -2.97 -30.83 -13.31
C ALA A 266 -3.90 -31.54 -14.30
N THR A 267 -5.21 -31.37 -14.10
CA THR A 267 -6.18 -31.73 -15.13
C THR A 267 -6.01 -30.83 -16.36
N GLN A 268 -6.45 -31.29 -17.54
CA GLN A 268 -6.36 -30.49 -18.77
C GLN A 268 -7.06 -29.11 -18.65
N GLY A 269 -8.15 -29.04 -17.87
CA GLY A 269 -8.86 -27.79 -17.60
C GLY A 269 -8.07 -26.83 -16.72
N GLU A 270 -7.40 -27.34 -15.69
CA GLU A 270 -6.53 -26.54 -14.81
C GLU A 270 -5.30 -26.04 -15.57
N MET A 271 -4.68 -26.88 -16.39
CA MET A 271 -3.53 -26.49 -17.20
C MET A 271 -3.89 -25.38 -18.18
N ARG A 272 -5.03 -25.49 -18.89
CA ARG A 272 -5.54 -24.41 -19.76
C ARG A 272 -5.83 -23.11 -18.99
N ASN A 273 -6.36 -23.22 -17.77
CA ASN A 273 -6.65 -22.05 -16.92
C ASN A 273 -5.37 -21.38 -16.39
N ILE A 274 -4.30 -22.14 -16.14
CA ILE A 274 -3.00 -21.58 -15.74
C ILE A 274 -2.35 -20.89 -16.94
N MET A 275 -2.34 -21.54 -18.12
CA MET A 275 -1.79 -20.95 -19.35
C MET A 275 -2.57 -19.70 -19.78
N SER A 276 -3.90 -19.71 -19.70
CA SER A 276 -4.73 -18.55 -20.07
C SER A 276 -4.54 -17.32 -19.18
N LYS A 277 -3.97 -17.50 -17.98
CA LYS A 277 -3.65 -16.42 -17.03
C LYS A 277 -2.23 -15.86 -17.23
N GLN A 278 -1.45 -16.43 -18.14
CA GLN A 278 -0.13 -15.92 -18.49
C GLN A 278 -0.25 -14.89 -19.61
N ASN A 279 0.49 -13.79 -19.49
CA ASN A 279 0.59 -12.81 -20.58
C ASN A 279 1.52 -13.29 -21.70
N LEU A 280 2.46 -14.18 -21.38
CA LEU A 280 3.44 -14.77 -22.28
C LEU A 280 3.59 -16.23 -21.87
N ASP A 281 3.32 -17.15 -22.80
CA ASP A 281 3.66 -18.56 -22.67
C ASP A 281 5.11 -18.71 -23.12
N TYR A 282 5.99 -19.17 -22.24
CA TYR A 282 7.42 -19.35 -22.54
C TYR A 282 7.74 -20.79 -22.98
N TYR A 283 6.78 -21.70 -22.90
CA TYR A 283 6.99 -23.11 -23.24
C TYR A 283 6.75 -23.37 -24.74
N HIS A 284 5.85 -22.59 -25.36
CA HIS A 284 5.54 -22.59 -26.79
C HIS A 284 6.17 -21.40 -27.51
#